data_AF-A0A7Y5KI58-F1
#
_entry.id   AF-A0A7Y5KI58-F1
#
_cell.length_a   1.000
_cell.length_b   1.000
_cell.length_c   1.000
_cell.angle_alpha   90.00
_cell.angle_beta   90.00
_cell.angle_gamma   90.00
#
_symmetry.space_group_name_H-M   'P 1'
#
loop_
_entity.id
_entity.type
_entity.pdbx_description
1 polymer ?
#
loop_
_entity_poly.entity_id
_entity_poly.type
_entity_poly.pdbx_seq_one_letter_code
_entity_poly.pdbx_strand_id
1 'polypeptide(L)'
;MAAVACRRQLQHRSNSTARQYFAGLSESRKEKLEQAVLLGLPGSLEAFTLDELRTALREYDDIGETELRENLSVFIKEIAPVAEEARVLLVTHPDDPPWPLLGLPRVVRNKSDLEQIMKASVSHANGITFCTGSLGAGCENDLVDMAGTFAERINFIHLRNVTRNREGDFIEDSHLEGDHAHRDDSLRCARLQASTGACSLFSARKSLVRKDFGGRSARTSLRHKTTLDKVSGITKLAIKIYQM
;
A
#
# COMPACT_ATOMS: atom_id res chain seq x y z
N MET A 1 15.35 -6.94 -17.82
CA MET A 1 15.61 -5.62 -18.44
C MET A 1 14.51 -4.59 -18.16
N ALA A 2 13.21 -4.94 -18.20
CA ALA A 2 12.11 -4.02 -17.90
C ALA A 2 12.11 -3.48 -16.45
N ALA A 3 12.33 -4.33 -15.44
CA ALA A 3 12.37 -3.91 -14.03
C ALA A 3 13.50 -2.90 -13.71
N VAL A 4 14.67 -3.05 -14.36
CA VAL A 4 15.83 -2.13 -14.20
C VAL A 4 15.57 -0.78 -14.86
N ALA A 5 14.86 -0.76 -16.00
CA ALA A 5 14.46 0.47 -16.67
C ALA A 5 13.46 1.27 -15.83
N CYS A 6 12.52 0.60 -15.16
CA CYS A 6 11.57 1.27 -14.31
C CYS A 6 12.16 1.79 -12.99
N ARG A 7 13.07 1.04 -12.35
CA ARG A 7 13.74 1.52 -11.12
C ARG A 7 14.52 2.82 -11.36
N ARG A 8 15.09 2.98 -12.56
CA ARG A 8 15.68 4.24 -13.03
C ARG A 8 14.63 5.34 -13.27
N GLN A 9 13.45 5.02 -13.81
CA GLN A 9 12.38 6.01 -14.02
C GLN A 9 11.88 6.65 -12.71
N LEU A 10 11.67 5.86 -11.65
CA LEU A 10 11.21 6.36 -10.34
C LEU A 10 12.25 7.24 -9.61
N GLN A 11 13.54 7.09 -9.93
CA GLN A 11 14.64 7.77 -9.24
C GLN A 11 15.15 9.04 -9.97
N HIS A 12 14.67 9.33 -11.19
CA HIS A 12 15.29 10.31 -12.09
C HIS A 12 14.43 11.52 -12.47
N ARG A 13 13.61 12.07 -11.55
CA ARG A 13 13.29 13.50 -11.69
C ARG A 13 14.52 14.31 -11.27
N SER A 14 15.14 15.01 -12.24
CA SER A 14 16.16 15.99 -11.92
C SER A 14 15.56 17.03 -10.99
N ASN A 15 16.29 17.41 -9.94
CA ASN A 15 15.93 18.54 -9.07
C ASN A 15 15.56 19.81 -9.87
N SER A 16 16.06 19.95 -11.10
CA SER A 16 15.72 21.05 -12.00
C SER A 16 14.23 21.06 -12.43
N THR A 17 13.66 19.93 -12.85
CA THR A 17 12.26 19.84 -13.30
C THR A 17 11.29 20.11 -12.16
N ALA A 18 11.58 19.58 -10.97
CA ALA A 18 10.77 19.83 -9.77
C ALA A 18 10.79 21.32 -9.39
N ARG A 19 11.97 21.96 -9.43
CA ARG A 19 12.11 23.40 -9.18
C ARG A 19 11.34 24.25 -10.21
N GLN A 20 11.42 23.89 -11.49
CA GLN A 20 10.69 24.59 -12.55
C GLN A 20 9.17 24.46 -12.36
N TYR A 21 8.68 23.25 -12.07
CA TYR A 21 7.27 23.01 -11.79
C TYR A 21 6.80 23.85 -10.60
N PHE A 22 7.52 23.80 -9.48
CA PHE A 22 7.19 24.55 -8.27
C PHE A 22 7.22 26.08 -8.49
N ALA A 23 8.21 26.58 -9.21
CA ALA A 23 8.31 28.00 -9.58
C ALA A 23 7.13 28.47 -10.44
N GLY A 24 6.55 27.58 -11.25
CA GLY A 24 5.37 27.85 -12.07
C GLY A 24 4.03 27.74 -11.35
N LEU A 25 3.99 27.35 -10.07
CA LEU A 25 2.74 27.25 -9.31
C LEU A 25 2.29 28.62 -8.80
N SER A 26 0.97 28.89 -8.86
CA SER A 26 0.35 29.98 -8.10
C SER A 26 0.41 29.70 -6.60
N GLU A 27 0.35 30.75 -5.77
CA GLU A 27 0.32 30.59 -4.31
C GLU A 27 -0.80 29.65 -3.84
N SER A 28 -1.99 29.81 -4.39
CA SER A 28 -3.14 28.91 -4.11
C SER A 28 -2.90 27.45 -4.49
N ARG A 29 -2.00 27.16 -5.43
CA ARG A 29 -1.61 25.78 -5.80
C ARG A 29 -0.51 25.25 -4.89
N LYS A 30 0.41 26.11 -4.44
CA LYS A 30 1.42 25.76 -3.44
C LYS A 30 0.76 25.39 -2.11
N GLU A 31 -0.19 26.19 -1.65
CA GLU A 31 -0.98 25.90 -0.44
C GLU A 31 -1.71 24.55 -0.54
N LYS A 32 -2.34 24.27 -1.69
CA LYS A 32 -3.01 22.97 -1.91
C LYS A 32 -2.03 21.80 -1.92
N LEU A 33 -0.85 21.97 -2.50
CA LEU A 33 0.20 20.95 -2.50
C LEU A 33 0.70 20.70 -1.09
N GLU A 34 0.97 21.76 -0.32
CA GLU A 34 1.36 21.67 1.08
C GLU A 34 0.31 20.93 1.91
N GLN A 35 -0.96 21.35 1.80
CA GLN A 35 -2.07 20.67 2.48
C GLN A 35 -2.18 19.20 2.08
N ALA A 36 -2.01 18.86 0.80
CA ALA A 36 -2.05 17.47 0.35
C ALA A 36 -0.91 16.62 0.93
N VAL A 37 0.27 17.19 1.12
CA VAL A 37 1.42 16.51 1.74
C VAL A 37 1.22 16.35 3.25
N LEU A 38 0.63 17.35 3.91
CA LEU A 38 0.37 17.34 5.36
C LEU A 38 -0.87 16.48 5.73
N LEU A 39 -1.83 16.34 4.81
CA LEU A 39 -3.01 15.48 4.93
C LEU A 39 -2.69 14.06 4.45
N GLY A 40 -1.95 13.29 5.25
CA GLY A 40 -1.68 11.90 4.85
C GLY A 40 -0.80 11.08 5.78
N LEU A 41 -0.19 11.69 6.79
CA LEU A 41 0.73 10.97 7.67
C LEU A 41 -0.05 10.01 8.59
N PRO A 42 0.47 8.80 8.85
CA PRO A 42 -0.25 7.81 9.63
C PRO A 42 -0.34 8.26 11.09
N GLY A 43 -1.52 8.10 11.70
CA GLY A 43 -1.70 8.25 13.15
C GLY A 43 -2.30 9.56 13.65
N SER A 44 -2.50 10.59 12.82
CA SER A 44 -3.14 11.85 13.27
C SER A 44 -4.53 12.04 12.67
N LEU A 45 -5.49 12.45 13.53
CA LEU A 45 -6.81 12.93 13.11
C LEU A 45 -6.75 14.40 12.61
N GLU A 46 -5.64 15.08 12.90
CA GLU A 46 -5.35 16.48 12.60
C GLU A 46 -4.18 16.59 11.60
N ALA A 47 -4.20 17.63 10.76
CA ALA A 47 -3.11 17.86 9.81
C ALA A 47 -1.85 18.31 10.58
N PHE A 48 -0.71 17.68 10.31
CA PHE A 48 0.58 18.16 10.80
C PHE A 48 0.86 19.57 10.26
N THR A 49 1.56 20.40 11.02
CA THR A 49 2.30 21.54 10.48
C THR A 49 3.61 21.05 9.81
N LEU A 50 4.22 21.87 8.97
CA LEU A 50 5.51 21.53 8.34
C LEU A 50 6.62 21.29 9.36
N ASP A 51 6.65 22.01 10.48
CA ASP A 51 7.68 21.86 11.50
C ASP A 51 7.48 20.61 12.36
N GLU A 52 6.22 20.23 12.65
CA GLU A 52 5.92 18.94 13.29
C GLU A 52 6.30 17.78 12.38
N LEU A 53 5.99 17.86 11.07
CA LEU A 53 6.43 16.86 10.10
C LEU A 53 7.96 16.73 10.07
N ARG A 54 8.69 17.85 10.02
CA ARG A 54 10.17 17.81 10.06
C ARG A 54 10.70 17.20 11.34
N THR A 55 10.07 17.48 12.47
CA THR A 55 10.46 16.93 13.77
C THR A 55 10.23 15.42 13.80
N ALA A 56 9.05 14.97 13.37
CA ALA A 56 8.73 13.54 13.28
C ALA A 56 9.66 12.78 12.33
N LEU A 57 10.05 13.39 11.20
CA LEU A 57 11.01 12.77 10.26
C LEU A 57 12.39 12.53 10.90
N ARG A 58 12.86 13.46 11.74
CA ARG A 58 14.17 13.34 12.40
C ARG A 58 14.26 12.15 13.35
N GLU A 59 13.14 11.65 13.88
CA GLU A 59 13.13 10.45 14.71
C GLU A 59 13.59 9.20 13.94
N TYR A 60 13.60 9.26 12.61
CA TYR A 60 13.99 8.16 11.72
C TYR A 60 15.35 8.39 11.04
N ASP A 61 16.11 9.44 11.40
CA ASP A 61 17.39 9.79 10.74
C ASP A 61 18.41 8.63 10.78
N ASP A 62 18.40 7.85 11.86
CA ASP A 62 19.29 6.70 12.06
C ASP A 62 18.62 5.33 11.72
N ILE A 63 17.42 5.34 11.15
CA ILE A 63 16.67 4.13 10.82
C ILE A 63 16.69 3.89 9.31
N GLY A 64 17.55 2.97 8.88
CA GLY A 64 17.62 2.51 7.50
C GLY A 64 16.65 1.36 7.17
N GLU A 65 16.76 0.84 5.95
CA GLU A 65 15.90 -0.27 5.49
C GLU A 65 16.12 -1.55 6.30
N THR A 66 17.37 -1.82 6.70
CA THR A 66 17.73 -3.01 7.48
C THR A 66 17.11 -2.93 8.88
N GLU A 67 17.29 -1.79 9.55
CA GLU A 67 16.81 -1.53 10.90
C GLU A 67 15.28 -1.58 10.94
N LEU A 68 14.62 -0.91 10.00
CA LEU A 68 13.16 -0.91 9.91
C LEU A 68 12.60 -2.33 9.68
N ARG A 69 13.29 -3.13 8.87
CA ARG A 69 12.88 -4.50 8.59
C ARG A 69 13.05 -5.42 9.80
N GLU A 70 14.14 -5.27 10.55
CA GLU A 70 14.34 -6.02 11.79
C GLU A 70 13.31 -5.62 12.84
N ASN A 71 13.01 -4.33 12.98
CA ASN A 71 11.96 -3.86 13.88
C ASN A 71 10.59 -4.48 13.54
N LEU A 72 10.22 -4.54 12.26
CA LEU A 72 9.00 -5.22 11.81
C LEU A 72 9.03 -6.73 12.10
N SER A 73 10.17 -7.38 11.87
CA SER A 73 10.37 -8.81 12.13
C SER A 73 10.20 -9.14 13.62
N VAL A 74 10.81 -8.35 14.51
CA VAL A 74 10.66 -8.46 15.96
C VAL A 74 9.20 -8.28 16.35
N PHE A 75 8.55 -7.21 15.86
CA PHE A 75 7.13 -6.98 16.13
C PHE A 75 6.25 -8.18 15.75
N ILE A 76 6.45 -8.74 14.55
CA ILE A 76 5.68 -9.90 14.05
C ILE A 76 5.92 -11.14 14.91
N LYS A 77 7.18 -11.42 15.30
CA LYS A 77 7.53 -12.58 16.13
C LYS A 77 6.82 -12.54 17.49
N GLU A 78 6.69 -11.36 18.09
CA GLU A 78 6.01 -11.18 19.37
C GLU A 78 4.48 -11.25 19.26
N ILE A 79 3.90 -10.61 18.24
CA ILE A 79 2.44 -10.46 18.15
C ILE A 79 1.73 -11.63 17.45
N ALA A 80 2.38 -12.34 16.53
CA ALA A 80 1.74 -13.41 15.78
C ALA A 80 1.26 -14.59 16.66
N PRO A 81 2.03 -15.07 17.66
CA PRO A 81 1.57 -16.12 18.57
C PRO A 81 0.33 -15.69 19.37
N VAL A 82 0.32 -14.44 19.86
CA VAL A 82 -0.82 -13.88 20.61
C VAL A 82 -2.05 -13.78 19.73
N ALA A 83 -1.89 -13.33 18.48
CA ALA A 83 -2.97 -13.29 17.51
C ALA A 83 -3.52 -14.68 17.20
N GLU A 84 -2.66 -15.69 17.06
CA GLU A 84 -3.07 -17.07 16.85
C GLU A 84 -3.86 -17.65 18.03
N GLU A 85 -3.40 -17.43 19.27
CA GLU A 85 -4.12 -17.82 20.49
C GLU A 85 -5.50 -17.15 20.58
N ALA A 86 -5.56 -15.86 20.25
CA ALA A 86 -6.79 -15.09 20.20
C ALA A 86 -7.68 -15.40 18.98
N ARG A 87 -7.24 -16.28 18.07
CA ARG A 87 -7.90 -16.59 16.79
C ARG A 87 -8.18 -15.34 15.96
N VAL A 88 -7.17 -14.48 15.90
CA VAL A 88 -7.14 -13.24 15.14
C VAL A 88 -6.19 -13.39 13.96
N LEU A 89 -6.65 -12.95 12.78
CA LEU A 89 -5.78 -12.82 11.62
C LEU A 89 -5.21 -11.41 11.53
N LEU A 90 -3.89 -11.29 11.56
CA LEU A 90 -3.17 -10.06 11.27
C LEU A 90 -3.01 -9.90 9.76
N VAL A 91 -2.97 -8.65 9.32
CA VAL A 91 -2.76 -8.29 7.92
C VAL A 91 -1.80 -7.12 7.80
N THR A 92 -0.59 -7.39 7.30
CA THR A 92 0.34 -6.32 6.95
C THR A 92 -0.06 -5.74 5.59
N HIS A 93 -0.36 -4.44 5.52
CA HIS A 93 -0.68 -3.77 4.26
C HIS A 93 0.62 -3.31 3.57
N PRO A 94 0.72 -3.43 2.23
CA PRO A 94 1.85 -2.93 1.48
C PRO A 94 2.00 -1.41 1.58
N ASP A 95 3.20 -0.93 1.36
CA ASP A 95 3.51 0.48 1.31
C ASP A 95 2.82 1.17 0.12
N ASP A 96 2.29 2.37 0.33
CA ASP A 96 1.57 3.16 -0.68
C ASP A 96 2.10 4.61 -0.72
N PRO A 97 2.97 4.97 -1.68
CA PRO A 97 3.51 4.12 -2.74
C PRO A 97 4.56 3.08 -2.26
N PRO A 98 4.82 2.02 -3.05
CA PRO A 98 5.78 0.96 -2.71
C PRO A 98 7.24 1.34 -3.02
N TRP A 99 7.69 2.53 -2.60
CA TRP A 99 9.09 2.96 -2.69
C TRP A 99 9.45 3.98 -1.60
N PRO A 100 10.75 4.16 -1.27
CA PRO A 100 11.19 5.16 -0.31
C PRO A 100 10.69 6.56 -0.65
N LEU A 101 10.25 7.31 0.35
CA LEU A 101 9.65 8.63 0.18
C LEU A 101 9.99 9.51 1.38
N LEU A 102 10.30 10.79 1.13
CA LEU A 102 10.71 11.77 2.16
C LEU A 102 11.96 11.36 2.97
N GLY A 103 12.87 10.59 2.35
CA GLY A 103 14.07 10.08 3.03
C GLY A 103 13.81 8.86 3.93
N LEU A 104 12.56 8.45 4.11
CA LEU A 104 12.20 7.29 4.91
C LEU A 104 12.34 5.99 4.11
N PRO A 105 12.89 4.92 4.72
CA PRO A 105 12.82 3.59 4.14
C PRO A 105 11.37 3.08 4.12
N ARG A 106 11.10 2.16 3.21
CA ARG A 106 9.84 1.42 3.10
C ARG A 106 10.19 -0.05 2.88
N VAL A 107 9.55 -0.97 3.61
CA VAL A 107 9.98 -2.38 3.73
C VAL A 107 8.88 -3.39 3.40
N VAL A 108 7.73 -2.94 2.87
CA VAL A 108 6.60 -3.77 2.45
C VAL A 108 6.19 -3.41 1.01
N ARG A 109 7.14 -3.48 0.07
CA ARG A 109 6.98 -2.89 -1.28
C ARG A 109 6.75 -3.92 -2.38
N ASN A 110 7.43 -5.06 -2.28
CA ASN A 110 7.55 -6.03 -3.37
C ASN A 110 7.55 -7.48 -2.87
N LYS A 111 7.65 -8.43 -3.80
CA LYS A 111 7.67 -9.87 -3.48
C LYS A 111 8.73 -10.25 -2.44
N SER A 112 9.96 -9.75 -2.56
CA SER A 112 11.04 -10.06 -1.61
C SER A 112 10.75 -9.54 -0.20
N ASP A 113 10.14 -8.37 -0.10
CA ASP A 113 9.70 -7.81 1.17
C ASP A 113 8.63 -8.69 1.83
N LEU A 114 7.63 -9.13 1.07
CA LEU A 114 6.58 -10.01 1.56
C LEU A 114 7.13 -11.38 2.00
N GLU A 115 8.08 -11.97 1.26
CA GLU A 115 8.75 -13.21 1.67
C GLU A 115 9.44 -13.07 3.03
N GLN A 116 10.04 -11.91 3.32
CA GLN A 116 10.71 -11.67 4.60
C GLN A 116 9.71 -11.54 5.76
N ILE A 117 8.56 -10.92 5.52
CA ILE A 117 7.44 -10.90 6.49
C ILE A 117 6.95 -12.32 6.78
N MET A 118 6.82 -13.17 5.76
CA MET A 118 6.39 -14.55 5.95
C MET A 118 7.42 -15.39 6.71
N LYS A 119 8.72 -15.08 6.56
CA LYS A 119 9.81 -15.72 7.32
C LYS A 119 9.84 -15.31 8.79
N ALA A 120 9.32 -14.13 9.15
CA ALA A 120 9.31 -13.66 10.54
C ALA A 120 8.44 -14.53 11.46
N SER A 121 7.36 -15.13 10.94
CA SER A 121 6.55 -16.10 11.68
C SER A 121 5.85 -17.06 10.73
N VAL A 122 5.88 -18.35 11.04
CA VAL A 122 5.20 -19.41 10.28
C VAL A 122 3.69 -19.48 10.54
N SER A 123 3.20 -18.79 11.58
CA SER A 123 1.79 -18.77 11.93
C SER A 123 0.93 -18.20 10.80
N HIS A 124 -0.23 -18.82 10.52
CA HIS A 124 -1.20 -18.29 9.57
C HIS A 124 -1.84 -16.97 10.05
N ALA A 125 -1.78 -16.68 11.36
CA ALA A 125 -2.18 -15.38 11.89
C ALA A 125 -1.30 -14.25 11.33
N ASN A 126 -0.05 -14.52 10.94
CA ASN A 126 0.81 -13.58 10.21
C ASN A 126 0.49 -13.60 8.71
N GLY A 127 -0.49 -12.81 8.30
CA GLY A 127 -0.87 -12.62 6.91
C GLY A 127 -0.67 -11.21 6.38
N ILE A 128 -1.09 -11.01 5.14
CA ILE A 128 -0.98 -9.74 4.40
C ILE A 128 -2.35 -9.26 3.91
N THR A 129 -2.47 -7.94 3.77
CA THR A 129 -3.49 -7.37 2.89
C THR A 129 -2.90 -7.33 1.48
N PHE A 130 -3.50 -8.06 0.53
CA PHE A 130 -3.11 -7.95 -0.86
C PHE A 130 -3.79 -6.74 -1.49
N CYS A 131 -3.10 -5.58 -1.48
CA CYS A 131 -3.61 -4.36 -2.10
C CYS A 131 -3.07 -4.23 -3.52
N THR A 132 -3.96 -4.49 -4.48
CA THR A 132 -3.64 -4.47 -5.92
C THR A 132 -3.19 -3.10 -6.41
N GLY A 133 -3.73 -2.00 -5.87
CA GLY A 133 -3.28 -0.67 -6.26
C GLY A 133 -1.95 -0.25 -5.65
N SER A 134 -1.68 -0.58 -4.38
CA SER A 134 -0.42 -0.24 -3.73
C SER A 134 0.73 -1.05 -4.33
N LEU A 135 0.59 -2.39 -4.40
CA LEU A 135 1.59 -3.23 -5.04
C LEU A 135 1.69 -2.94 -6.54
N GLY A 136 0.57 -2.64 -7.19
CA GLY A 136 0.51 -2.35 -8.62
C GLY A 136 1.25 -1.09 -9.05
N ALA A 137 1.26 -0.05 -8.19
CA ALA A 137 2.08 1.13 -8.43
C ALA A 137 3.57 0.75 -8.61
N GLY A 138 4.03 -0.33 -7.98
CA GLY A 138 5.36 -0.91 -8.18
C GLY A 138 5.48 -1.63 -9.52
N CYS A 139 6.22 -1.05 -10.45
CA CYS A 139 6.44 -1.60 -11.81
C CYS A 139 7.20 -2.92 -11.91
N GLU A 140 7.85 -3.34 -10.84
CA GLU A 140 8.54 -4.62 -10.75
C GLU A 140 7.67 -5.73 -10.15
N ASN A 141 6.48 -5.38 -9.66
CA ASN A 141 5.56 -6.33 -9.04
C ASN A 141 4.70 -7.02 -10.10
N ASP A 142 4.87 -8.34 -10.21
CA ASP A 142 3.93 -9.21 -10.90
C ASP A 142 2.84 -9.63 -9.91
N LEU A 143 1.68 -8.99 -10.01
CA LEU A 143 0.60 -9.21 -9.06
C LEU A 143 0.02 -10.64 -9.15
N VAL A 144 0.06 -11.27 -10.32
CA VAL A 144 -0.49 -12.63 -10.49
C VAL A 144 0.44 -13.65 -9.86
N ASP A 145 1.75 -13.54 -10.11
CA ASP A 145 2.76 -14.38 -9.47
C ASP A 145 2.77 -14.19 -7.95
N MET A 146 2.70 -12.95 -7.47
CA MET A 146 2.64 -12.67 -6.03
C MET A 146 1.36 -13.23 -5.40
N ALA A 147 0.20 -13.05 -6.02
CA ALA A 147 -1.06 -13.60 -5.51
C ALA A 147 -1.03 -15.14 -5.44
N GLY A 148 -0.43 -15.80 -6.43
CA GLY A 148 -0.21 -17.24 -6.42
C GLY A 148 0.76 -17.68 -5.32
N THR A 149 1.89 -16.97 -5.18
CA THR A 149 2.94 -17.28 -4.20
C THR A 149 2.44 -17.15 -2.76
N PHE A 150 1.65 -16.12 -2.46
CA PHE A 150 1.22 -15.82 -1.09
C PHE A 150 -0.23 -16.21 -0.80
N ALA A 151 -0.88 -17.00 -1.66
CA ALA A 151 -2.32 -17.27 -1.57
C ALA A 151 -2.81 -17.69 -0.17
N GLU A 152 -2.07 -18.57 0.52
CA GLU A 152 -2.41 -19.07 1.86
C GLU A 152 -2.17 -18.07 3.00
N ARG A 153 -1.53 -16.94 2.70
CA ARG A 153 -1.17 -15.88 3.66
C ARG A 153 -1.92 -14.58 3.38
N ILE A 154 -2.73 -14.53 2.33
CA ILE A 154 -3.60 -13.39 2.03
C ILE A 154 -4.87 -13.50 2.88
N ASN A 155 -4.91 -12.75 3.98
CA ASN A 155 -6.05 -12.73 4.90
C ASN A 155 -7.06 -11.62 4.55
N PHE A 156 -6.65 -10.61 3.76
CA PHE A 156 -7.49 -9.51 3.33
C PHE A 156 -7.08 -8.98 1.95
N ILE A 157 -8.01 -8.44 1.17
CA ILE A 157 -7.73 -7.92 -0.18
C ILE A 157 -8.35 -6.55 -0.37
N HIS A 158 -7.54 -5.62 -0.89
CA HIS A 158 -8.01 -4.37 -1.48
C HIS A 158 -7.96 -4.50 -3.01
N LEU A 159 -9.14 -4.44 -3.63
CA LEU A 159 -9.29 -4.43 -5.07
C LEU A 159 -9.52 -2.98 -5.52
N ARG A 160 -8.43 -2.32 -5.90
CA ARG A 160 -8.40 -0.98 -6.49
C ARG A 160 -7.38 -0.97 -7.61
N ASN A 161 -7.43 0.02 -8.49
CA ASN A 161 -6.55 0.07 -9.64
C ASN A 161 -5.90 1.43 -9.77
N VAL A 162 -4.72 1.45 -10.38
CA VAL A 162 -3.93 2.64 -10.61
C VAL A 162 -3.46 2.68 -12.05
N THR A 163 -3.25 3.87 -12.58
CA THR A 163 -2.63 4.08 -13.89
C THR A 163 -1.33 4.84 -13.70
N ARG A 164 -0.23 4.27 -14.19
CA ARG A 164 1.10 4.87 -14.09
C ARG A 164 1.38 5.71 -15.32
N ASN A 165 1.99 6.86 -15.12
CA ASN A 165 2.54 7.63 -16.21
C ASN A 165 3.96 7.14 -16.55
N ARG A 166 4.50 7.62 -17.68
CA ARG A 166 5.87 7.28 -18.12
C ARG A 166 6.97 7.84 -17.20
N GLU A 167 6.58 8.73 -16.29
CA GLU A 167 7.45 9.47 -15.37
C GLU A 167 7.56 8.79 -14.00
N GLY A 168 6.84 7.69 -13.78
CA GLY A 168 6.87 6.92 -12.54
C GLY A 168 5.83 7.34 -11.49
N ASP A 169 5.02 8.37 -11.76
CA ASP A 169 3.87 8.68 -10.92
C ASP A 169 2.67 7.81 -11.29
N PHE A 170 1.67 7.79 -10.43
CA PHE A 170 0.42 7.10 -10.68
C PHE A 170 -0.76 7.91 -10.16
N ILE A 171 -1.94 7.58 -10.70
CA ILE A 171 -3.22 8.09 -10.22
C ILE A 171 -4.13 6.90 -9.90
N GLU A 172 -5.03 7.06 -8.92
CA GLU A 172 -6.13 6.14 -8.74
C GLU A 172 -7.03 6.15 -9.98
N ASP A 173 -7.42 4.96 -10.45
CA ASP A 173 -8.25 4.80 -11.63
C ASP A 173 -9.53 4.00 -11.33
N SER A 174 -10.42 3.95 -12.31
CA SER A 174 -11.52 3.00 -12.38
C SER A 174 -11.00 1.58 -12.19
N HIS A 175 -11.72 0.80 -11.38
CA HIS A 175 -11.28 -0.54 -10.98
C HIS A 175 -11.04 -1.47 -12.18
N LEU A 176 -11.71 -1.21 -13.31
CA LEU A 176 -11.68 -2.04 -14.51
C LEU A 176 -10.90 -1.43 -15.68
N GLU A 177 -10.29 -0.25 -15.51
CA GLU A 177 -9.67 0.49 -16.63
C GLU A 177 -8.22 0.92 -16.38
N GLY A 178 -7.71 0.81 -15.14
CA GLY A 178 -6.30 1.14 -14.84
C GLY A 178 -5.27 0.12 -15.37
N ASP A 179 -3.99 0.35 -15.10
CA ASP A 179 -2.86 -0.45 -15.64
C ASP A 179 -2.92 -1.93 -15.28
N HIS A 180 -3.51 -2.28 -14.13
CA HIS A 180 -3.69 -3.67 -13.69
C HIS A 180 -5.04 -4.26 -14.13
N ALA A 181 -5.76 -3.54 -14.99
CA ALA A 181 -7.01 -3.96 -15.61
C ALA A 181 -6.79 -4.66 -16.96
N HIS A 182 -5.77 -5.51 -17.07
CA HIS A 182 -6.12 -6.77 -17.71
C HIS A 182 -7.24 -7.34 -16.85
N ARG A 183 -8.49 -7.27 -17.34
CA ARG A 183 -9.68 -7.85 -16.68
C ARG A 183 -9.36 -9.25 -16.15
N ASP A 184 -8.51 -9.96 -16.89
CA ASP A 184 -8.02 -11.27 -16.54
C ASP A 184 -7.12 -11.31 -15.32
N ASP A 185 -6.29 -10.31 -15.00
CA ASP A 185 -5.35 -10.38 -13.86
C ASP A 185 -6.05 -10.09 -12.52
N SER A 186 -6.88 -9.05 -12.46
CA SER A 186 -7.70 -8.80 -11.25
C SER A 186 -8.71 -9.94 -11.02
N LEU A 187 -9.32 -10.46 -12.09
CA LEU A 187 -10.20 -11.63 -12.01
C LEU A 187 -9.42 -12.93 -11.76
N ARG A 188 -8.17 -13.08 -12.24
CA ARG A 188 -7.30 -14.23 -11.96
C ARG A 188 -6.81 -14.20 -10.54
N CYS A 189 -6.45 -13.06 -9.97
CA CYS A 189 -6.15 -12.94 -8.55
C CYS A 189 -7.39 -13.32 -7.72
N ALA A 190 -8.57 -12.82 -8.09
CA ALA A 190 -9.83 -13.21 -7.45
C ALA A 190 -10.22 -14.69 -7.67
N ARG A 191 -9.84 -15.31 -8.80
CA ARG A 191 -10.10 -16.72 -9.11
C ARG A 191 -9.07 -17.67 -8.50
N LEU A 192 -7.79 -17.29 -8.45
CA LEU A 192 -6.71 -17.98 -7.75
C LEU A 192 -7.06 -18.07 -6.27
N GLN A 193 -7.59 -17.00 -5.69
CA GLN A 193 -8.17 -16.99 -4.35
C GLN A 193 -9.29 -18.03 -4.17
N ALA A 194 -10.11 -18.28 -5.20
CA ALA A 194 -11.18 -19.28 -5.15
C ALA A 194 -10.67 -20.72 -5.40
N SER A 195 -9.54 -20.92 -6.10
CA SER A 195 -9.07 -22.23 -6.58
C SER A 195 -7.93 -22.86 -5.78
N THR A 196 -7.17 -22.12 -4.98
CA THR A 196 -5.98 -22.64 -4.26
C THR A 196 -6.28 -23.45 -2.98
N GLY A 197 -7.52 -23.87 -2.72
CA GLY A 197 -7.80 -24.77 -1.59
C GLY A 197 -7.93 -24.08 -0.22
N ALA A 198 -7.89 -22.74 -0.14
CA ALA A 198 -8.57 -22.01 0.94
C ALA A 198 -10.09 -22.35 0.97
N CYS A 199 -10.60 -22.95 -0.11
CA CYS A 199 -11.98 -23.36 -0.31
C CYS A 199 -12.29 -24.83 0.10
N SER A 200 -11.34 -25.70 0.48
CA SER A 200 -11.68 -27.04 1.00
C SER A 200 -12.02 -27.04 2.50
N LEU A 201 -11.69 -25.94 3.21
CA LEU A 201 -12.15 -25.61 4.57
C LEU A 201 -13.29 -24.57 4.57
N PHE A 202 -13.92 -24.29 3.42
CA PHE A 202 -14.88 -23.19 3.22
C PHE A 202 -16.25 -23.36 3.89
N SER A 203 -16.44 -24.41 4.69
CA SER A 203 -17.53 -24.38 5.65
C SER A 203 -17.29 -23.34 6.77
N ALA A 204 -16.06 -22.79 6.92
CA ALA A 204 -15.74 -21.93 8.06
C ALA A 204 -14.91 -20.63 7.81
N ARG A 205 -14.31 -20.35 6.64
CA ARG A 205 -13.42 -19.15 6.51
C ARG A 205 -13.67 -18.30 5.27
N LYS A 206 -14.14 -17.05 5.45
CA LYS A 206 -14.31 -16.03 4.40
C LYS A 206 -13.19 -14.99 4.50
N SER A 207 -12.29 -14.93 3.51
CA SER A 207 -11.42 -13.76 3.31
C SER A 207 -12.27 -12.55 2.89
N LEU A 208 -12.06 -11.39 3.52
CA LEU A 208 -12.85 -10.19 3.26
C LEU A 208 -12.29 -9.40 2.06
N VAL A 209 -13.17 -8.83 1.25
CA VAL A 209 -12.82 -8.00 0.08
C VAL A 209 -13.45 -6.63 0.26
N ARG A 210 -12.66 -5.56 0.05
CA ARG A 210 -13.16 -4.18 0.09
C ARG A 210 -12.78 -3.42 -1.20
N LYS A 211 -13.74 -2.65 -1.73
CA LYS A 211 -13.45 -1.55 -2.67
C LYS A 211 -12.86 -0.39 -1.87
N ASP A 212 -11.63 -0.02 -2.20
CA ASP A 212 -10.87 0.93 -1.39
C ASP A 212 -11.17 2.37 -1.85
N PHE A 213 -10.78 2.73 -3.08
CA PHE A 213 -11.00 4.04 -3.69
C PHE A 213 -11.70 3.91 -5.06
N GLY A 214 -12.49 4.91 -5.46
CA GLY A 214 -13.20 4.91 -6.75
C GLY A 214 -13.32 6.31 -7.36
N GLY A 215 -13.33 6.38 -8.70
CA GLY A 215 -13.38 7.63 -9.46
C GLY A 215 -14.63 8.48 -9.17
N ARG A 216 -14.48 9.81 -9.27
CA ARG A 216 -15.60 10.75 -9.10
C ARG A 216 -16.51 10.72 -10.33
N SER A 217 -17.62 9.98 -10.26
CA SER A 217 -18.71 10.08 -11.26
C SER A 217 -19.55 11.35 -11.03
N ALA A 218 -19.82 12.09 -12.11
CA ALA A 218 -20.49 13.39 -12.13
C ALA A 218 -22.00 13.35 -11.78
N ARG A 219 -22.64 12.18 -11.66
CA ARG A 219 -24.11 12.10 -11.51
C ARG A 219 -24.63 12.03 -10.07
N THR A 220 -23.78 11.88 -9.06
CA THR A 220 -24.23 11.70 -7.66
C THR A 220 -23.52 12.61 -6.67
N SER A 221 -22.66 13.53 -7.13
CA SER A 221 -21.71 14.23 -6.25
C SER A 221 -22.20 15.53 -5.60
N LEU A 222 -23.46 15.95 -5.80
CA LEU A 222 -23.93 17.29 -5.38
C LEU A 222 -24.81 17.32 -4.13
N ARG A 223 -25.13 16.20 -3.49
CA ARG A 223 -25.84 16.21 -2.21
C ARG A 223 -25.14 15.24 -1.26
N HIS A 224 -24.48 15.80 -0.24
CA HIS A 224 -23.76 15.12 0.86
C HIS A 224 -22.34 14.61 0.56
N LYS A 225 -21.40 15.52 0.27
CA LYS A 225 -19.96 15.22 0.26
C LYS A 225 -19.18 16.05 1.29
N THR A 226 -19.22 15.59 2.53
CA THR A 226 -18.18 15.81 3.57
C THR A 226 -17.43 14.49 3.85
N THR A 227 -17.40 13.59 2.87
CA THR A 227 -17.07 12.17 3.05
C THR A 227 -15.64 11.83 2.62
N LEU A 228 -14.78 11.60 3.62
CA LEU A 228 -13.75 10.54 3.67
C LEU A 228 -12.69 10.52 2.54
N ASP A 229 -12.00 11.64 2.31
CA ASP A 229 -10.74 11.68 1.54
C ASP A 229 -9.49 11.37 2.41
N LYS A 230 -9.66 10.74 3.58
CA LYS A 230 -8.60 10.68 4.59
C LYS A 230 -7.96 9.30 4.71
N VAL A 231 -6.64 9.35 4.86
CA VAL A 231 -5.69 8.31 5.26
C VAL A 231 -5.04 7.52 4.10
N SER A 232 -3.97 8.06 3.53
CA SER A 232 -2.89 7.30 2.91
C SER A 232 -1.56 7.97 3.20
N GLY A 233 -0.64 7.25 3.84
CA GLY A 233 0.75 7.65 4.00
C GLY A 233 1.43 6.79 5.06
N ILE A 234 2.60 6.28 4.68
CA ILE A 234 3.61 5.52 5.45
C ILE A 234 3.05 4.27 6.15
N THR A 235 3.51 3.10 5.69
CA THR A 235 3.20 1.74 6.16
C THR A 235 2.04 1.67 7.14
N LYS A 236 0.81 1.56 6.62
CA LYS A 236 -0.29 1.12 7.47
C LYS A 236 0.04 -0.32 7.86
N LEU A 237 0.64 -0.52 9.01
CA LEU A 237 0.33 -1.73 9.77
C LEU A 237 -1.11 -1.57 10.26
N ALA A 238 -2.06 -1.63 9.32
CA ALA A 238 -3.47 -1.76 9.64
C ALA A 238 -3.65 -3.20 10.12
N ILE A 239 -3.36 -3.45 11.39
CA ILE A 239 -3.78 -4.68 12.04
C ILE A 239 -5.30 -4.65 12.09
N LYS A 240 -5.91 -5.17 11.04
CA LYS A 240 -7.34 -5.34 11.00
C LYS A 240 -7.63 -6.67 11.68
N ILE A 241 -8.01 -6.58 12.94
CA ILE A 241 -8.34 -7.71 13.79
C ILE A 241 -9.62 -8.35 13.25
N TYR A 242 -9.49 -9.55 12.71
CA TYR A 242 -10.62 -10.39 12.33
C TYR A 242 -10.68 -11.57 13.27
N GLN A 243 -11.74 -11.63 14.08
CA GLN A 243 -12.04 -12.83 14.86
C GLN A 243 -12.49 -13.94 13.90
N MET A 244 -11.88 -15.11 14.04
CA MET A 244 -12.27 -16.33 13.34
C MET A 244 -13.57 -16.93 13.87
#